data_AF-A0A414E869-F1
#
_entry.id   AF-A0A414E869-F1
#
_cell.length_a   1.000
_cell.length_b   1.000
_cell.length_c   1.000
_cell.angle_alpha   90.00
_cell.angle_beta   90.00
_cell.angle_gamma   90.00
#
_symmetry.space_group_name_H-M   'P 1'
#
loop_
_entity.id
_entity.type
_entity.pdbx_description
1 polymer ?
#
loop_
_entity_poly.entity_id
_entity_poly.type
_entity_poly.pdbx_seq_one_letter_code
_entity_poly.pdbx_strand_id
1 'polypeptide(L)' 'MEKKKSSPANLPGKPCFPWVGGKRRLLPVLIESLPKDFGQMDTYVEPFVGGGALFF' A
#
# COMPACT_ATOMS: atom_id res chain seq x y z
N MET A 1 35.32 -8.39 -6.41
CA MET A 1 34.43 -7.34 -6.97
C MET A 1 33.03 -7.59 -6.40
N GLU A 2 32.79 -7.20 -5.15
CA GLU A 2 31.48 -7.39 -4.53
C GLU A 2 30.49 -6.39 -5.13
N LYS A 3 29.45 -6.90 -5.79
CA LYS A 3 28.32 -6.08 -6.20
C LYS A 3 27.57 -5.66 -4.93
N LYS A 4 27.79 -4.42 -4.48
CA LYS A 4 26.92 -3.76 -3.50
C LYS A 4 25.47 -3.91 -3.99
N LYS A 5 24.68 -4.76 -3.33
CA LYS A 5 23.23 -4.74 -3.48
C LYS A 5 22.78 -3.36 -3.02
N SER A 6 22.35 -2.51 -3.95
CA SER A 6 21.65 -1.28 -3.63
C SER A 6 20.39 -1.66 -2.85
N SER A 7 20.40 -1.46 -1.54
CA SER A 7 19.20 -1.55 -0.71
C SER A 7 18.12 -0.70 -1.39
N PRO A 8 16.91 -1.21 -1.63
CA PRO A 8 15.87 -0.40 -2.23
C PRO A 8 15.68 0.80 -1.32
N ALA A 9 15.79 1.99 -1.90
CA ALA A 9 15.52 3.23 -1.20
C ALA A 9 14.22 3.08 -0.39
N ASN A 10 14.28 3.47 0.88
CA ASN A 10 13.13 3.52 1.77
C ASN A 10 12.20 4.60 1.20
N LEU A 11 11.39 4.22 0.22
CA LEU A 11 10.34 5.08 -0.31
C LEU A 11 9.38 5.36 0.86
N PRO A 12 9.10 6.62 1.17
CA PRO A 12 8.08 6.94 2.18
C PRO A 12 6.78 6.26 1.74
N GLY A 13 6.21 5.42 2.61
CA GLY A 13 4.97 4.68 2.30
C GLY A 13 5.15 3.25 1.80
N LYS A 14 6.15 2.49 2.25
CA LYS A 14 6.04 1.02 2.20
C LYS A 14 5.54 0.52 3.55
N PRO A 15 4.56 -0.40 3.60
CA PRO A 15 4.08 -0.86 4.90
C PRO A 15 5.20 -1.48 5.70
N CYS A 16 5.42 -0.96 6.90
CA CYS A 16 6.66 -1.09 7.66
C CYS A 16 6.97 -2.53 8.14
N PHE A 17 6.04 -3.49 7.96
CA PHE A 17 6.19 -4.86 8.43
C PHE A 17 5.34 -5.87 7.62
N PRO A 18 5.73 -7.16 7.56
CA PRO A 18 4.89 -8.22 7.01
C PRO A 18 3.61 -8.40 7.85
N TRP A 19 2.46 -8.55 7.19
CA TRP A 19 1.16 -8.71 7.84
C TRP A 19 0.37 -9.86 7.22
N VAL A 20 -0.18 -10.75 8.05
CA VAL A 20 -1.03 -11.85 7.61
C VAL A 20 -2.34 -11.27 7.07
N GLY A 21 -2.73 -11.67 5.85
CA GLY A 21 -3.89 -11.07 5.16
C GLY A 21 -3.59 -9.72 4.48
N GLY A 22 -2.32 -9.39 4.25
CA GLY A 22 -1.94 -8.19 3.50
C GLY A 22 -2.53 -8.17 2.08
N LYS A 23 -3.23 -7.08 1.74
CA LYS A 23 -4.00 -6.95 0.49
C LYS A 23 -3.16 -6.56 -0.74
N ARG A 24 -1.82 -6.60 -0.67
CA ARG A 24 -0.92 -6.11 -1.73
C ARG A 24 -1.19 -6.73 -3.11
N ARG A 25 -1.51 -8.03 -3.16
CA ARG A 25 -1.83 -8.73 -4.42
C ARG A 25 -3.19 -8.34 -5.00
N LEU A 26 -4.09 -7.82 -4.17
CA LEU A 26 -5.44 -7.41 -4.55
C LEU A 26 -5.53 -5.92 -4.91
N LEU A 27 -4.44 -5.15 -4.75
CA LEU A 27 -4.46 -3.70 -5.02
C LEU A 27 -4.97 -3.32 -6.41
N PRO A 28 -4.59 -3.98 -7.52
CA PRO A 28 -5.10 -3.60 -8.84
C PRO A 28 -6.64 -3.64 -8.91
N VAL A 29 -7.23 -4.71 -8.38
CA VAL A 29 -8.69 -4.91 -8.37
C VAL A 29 -9.36 -3.93 -7.40
N LEU A 30 -8.77 -3.69 -6.23
CA LEU A 30 -9.31 -2.76 -5.24
C LEU A 30 -9.31 -1.33 -5.77
N ILE A 31 -8.24 -0.90 -6.44
CA ILE A 31 -8.13 0.44 -7.05
C ILE A 31 -9.17 0.62 -8.15
N GLU A 32 -9.35 -0.39 -9.01
CA GLU A 32 -10.39 -0.37 -10.06
C GLU A 32 -11.81 -0.31 -9.48
N SER A 33 -12.02 -0.83 -8.28
CA SER A 33 -13.31 -0.83 -7.60
C SER A 33 -13.62 0.45 -6.82
N LEU A 34 -12.67 1.39 -6.70
CA LEU A 34 -12.89 2.63 -5.99
C LEU A 34 -13.95 3.51 -6.70
N PRO A 35 -14.68 4.35 -5.93
CA PRO A 35 -15.54 5.37 -6.50
C PRO A 35 -14.78 6.25 -7.50
N LYS A 36 -15.43 6.65 -8.60
CA LYS A 36 -14.80 7.50 -9.63
C LYS A 36 -14.36 8.86 -9.07
N ASP A 37 -15.08 9.34 -8.07
CA ASP A 37 -14.88 10.58 -7.35
C ASP A 37 -14.01 10.43 -6.09
N PHE A 38 -13.37 9.28 -5.88
CA PHE A 38 -12.56 9.00 -4.68
C PHE A 38 -11.51 10.09 -4.38
N GLY A 39 -10.89 10.68 -5.40
CA GLY A 39 -9.93 11.78 -5.24
C GLY A 39 -10.50 13.11 -4.74
N GLN A 40 -11.84 13.25 -4.69
CA GLN A 40 -12.53 14.43 -4.16
C GLN A 40 -13.00 14.23 -2.71
N MET A 41 -12.78 13.05 -2.13
CA MET A 41 -13.15 12.76 -0.75
C MET A 41 -12.12 13.34 0.22
N ASP A 42 -12.59 14.11 1.21
CA ASP A 42 -11.71 14.71 2.22
C ASP A 42 -11.16 13.72 3.25
N THR A 43 -11.81 12.56 3.38
CA THR A 43 -11.49 11.59 4.44
C THR A 43 -11.54 10.16 3.92
N TYR A 44 -10.42 9.46 4.08
CA TYR A 44 -10.31 8.03 3.87
C TYR A 44 -10.28 7.31 5.22
N VAL A 45 -11.16 6.33 5.41
CA VAL A 45 -11.23 5.52 6.63
C VAL A 45 -11.14 4.03 6.28
N GLU A 46 -10.14 3.33 6.80
CA GLU A 46 -10.04 1.87 6.77
C GLU A 46 -10.19 1.28 8.18
N PRO A 47 -11.39 0.85 8.59
CA PRO A 47 -11.62 0.27 9.92
C PRO A 47 -10.75 -0.98 10.21
N PHE A 48 -10.38 -1.71 9.16
CA PHE A 48 -9.56 -2.92 9.22
C PHE A 48 -8.29 -2.76 8.38
N VAL A 49 -7.46 -1.78 8.75
CA VAL A 49 -6.24 -1.39 8.02
C VAL A 49 -5.21 -2.53 7.93
N GLY A 50 -5.03 -3.30 9.02
CA GLY A 50 -3.99 -4.32 9.11
C GLY A 50 -2.62 -3.75 8.74
N GLY A 51 -1.97 -4.36 7.75
CA GLY A 51 -0.71 -3.87 7.18
C GLY A 51 -0.83 -2.68 6.23
N GLY A 52 -1.93 -1.93 6.20
CA GLY A 52 -2.06 -0.64 5.50
C GLY A 52 -1.76 -0.67 4.00
N ALA A 53 -2.01 -1.81 3.33
CA ALA A 53 -1.54 -2.03 1.97
C ALA A 53 -2.19 -1.12 0.91
N LEU A 54 -3.42 -0.63 1.15
CA LEU A 54 -4.14 0.26 0.23
C LEU A 54 -3.90 1.74 0.56
N PHE A 55 -3.57 2.05 1.82
CA PHE A 55 -3.29 3.41 2.29
C PHE A 55 -1.90 3.92 1.86
N PHE A 56 -0.91 3.03 1.79
CA PHE A 56 0.49 3.32 1.49
C PHE A 56 0.87 2.89 0.07
#